data_AF-A0A920NFT1-F1
#
_entry.id   AF-A0A920NFT1-F1
#
_cell.length_a   1.000
_cell.length_b   1.000
_cell.length_c   1.000
_cell.angle_alpha   90.00
_cell.angle_beta   90.00
_cell.angle_gamma   90.00
#
_symmetry.space_group_name_H-M   'P 1'
#
loop_
_entity.id
_entity.type
_entity.pdbx_description
1 polymer ?
#
loop_
_entity_poly.entity_id
_entity_poly.type
_entity_poly.pdbx_seq_one_letter_code
_entity_poly.pdbx_strand_id
1 'polypeptide(L)'
;MTKAALTWLQSNKEEVNALNVFPIPDGDTGINMVLTMQSACDSLSEPTSTNVSEVASQLANGALMGGRGNSGIYYLRYGVASLMALKD
;
A
#
# COMPACT_ATOMS: atom_id res chain seq x y z
N MET A 1 11.31 6.55 -0.53
CA MET A 1 9.93 7.05 -0.41
C MET A 1 8.97 5.98 0.12
N THR A 2 8.95 4.77 -0.46
CA THR A 2 8.07 3.66 -0.06
C THR A 2 8.22 3.23 1.41
N LYS A 3 9.46 3.06 1.90
CA LYS A 3 9.72 2.75 3.32
C LYS A 3 9.21 3.86 4.27
N ALA A 4 9.35 5.13 3.90
CA ALA A 4 8.85 6.25 4.70
C ALA A 4 7.32 6.28 4.77
N ALA A 5 6.64 6.01 3.65
CA ALA A 5 5.18 5.87 3.60
C ALA A 5 4.68 4.70 4.47
N LEU A 6 5.38 3.57 4.46
CA LEU A 6 5.10 2.44 5.35
C LEU A 6 5.27 2.82 6.83
N THR A 7 6.37 3.50 7.21
CA THR A 7 6.59 3.97 8.58
C THR A 7 5.50 4.94 9.04
N TRP A 8 5.07 5.85 8.15
CA TRP A 8 3.96 6.75 8.44
C TRP A 8 2.67 5.98 8.69
N LEU A 9 2.30 5.03 7.82
CA LEU A 9 1.10 4.21 7.99
C LEU A 9 1.15 3.39 9.29
N GLN A 10 2.31 2.82 9.63
CA GLN A 10 2.49 2.08 10.88
C GLN A 10 2.24 2.96 12.11
N SER A 11 2.69 4.22 12.07
CA SER A 11 2.56 5.18 13.17
C SER A 11 1.15 5.73 13.33
N ASN A 12 0.37 5.78 12.24
CA ASN A 12 -0.95 6.40 12.20
C ASN A 12 -2.10 5.40 11.98
N LYS A 13 -1.83 4.08 12.03
CA LYS A 13 -2.83 3.04 11.73
C LYS A 13 -4.09 3.12 12.59
N GLU A 14 -3.97 3.53 13.85
CA GLU A 14 -5.12 3.66 14.76
C GLU A 14 -6.00 4.85 14.40
N GLU A 15 -5.39 5.96 13.97
CA GLU A 15 -6.12 7.11 13.43
C GLU A 15 -6.86 6.71 12.14
N VAL A 16 -6.18 5.97 11.25
CA VAL A 16 -6.79 5.44 10.02
C VAL A 16 -7.92 4.45 10.31
N ASN A 17 -7.77 3.57 11.31
CA ASN A 17 -8.84 2.69 11.79
C ASN A 17 -10.07 3.51 12.21
N ALA A 18 -9.86 4.63 12.89
CA ALA A 18 -10.92 5.51 13.37
C ALA A 18 -11.59 6.33 12.25
N LEU A 19 -11.02 6.43 11.05
CA LEU A 19 -11.64 7.11 9.91
C LEU A 19 -12.75 6.28 9.25
N ASN A 20 -12.61 4.95 9.22
CA ASN A 20 -13.59 4.07 8.59
C ASN A 20 -14.76 3.76 9.53
N VAL A 21 -15.68 4.71 9.67
CA VAL A 21 -16.85 4.60 10.56
C VAL A 21 -18.15 4.23 9.84
N PHE A 22 -18.11 3.87 8.55
CA PHE A 22 -19.29 3.60 7.73
C PHE A 22 -19.26 2.21 7.07
N PRO A 23 -20.37 1.43 7.05
CA PRO A 23 -21.60 1.60 7.83
C PRO A 23 -21.48 1.10 9.28
N ILE A 24 -20.45 0.28 9.56
CA ILE A 24 -20.09 -0.25 10.89
C ILE A 24 -18.57 -0.15 11.01
N PRO A 25 -18.02 0.41 12.11
CA PRO A 25 -16.58 0.44 12.32
C PRO A 25 -16.02 -0.99 12.45
N ASP A 26 -15.15 -1.39 11.53
CA ASP A 26 -14.42 -2.66 11.57
C ASP A 26 -13.11 -2.57 12.36
N GLY A 27 -12.58 -1.35 12.52
CA GLY A 27 -11.38 -1.07 13.31
C GLY A 27 -10.11 -1.68 12.74
N ASP A 28 -10.14 -2.18 11.50
CA ASP A 28 -9.03 -2.90 10.87
C ASP A 28 -8.48 -2.20 9.63
N THR A 29 -9.06 -1.07 9.23
CA THR A 29 -8.75 -0.39 7.97
C THR A 29 -7.28 0.03 7.86
N GLY A 30 -6.73 0.67 8.89
CA GLY A 30 -5.31 1.03 8.97
C GLY A 30 -4.40 -0.20 9.03
N ILE A 31 -4.82 -1.26 9.72
CA ILE A 31 -4.06 -2.53 9.78
C ILE A 31 -3.96 -3.15 8.39
N ASN A 32 -5.09 -3.23 7.68
CA ASN A 32 -5.18 -3.76 6.32
C ASN A 32 -4.31 -2.97 5.33
N MET A 33 -4.26 -1.64 5.47
CA MET A 33 -3.37 -0.78 4.67
C MET A 33 -1.89 -1.01 5.00
N VAL A 34 -1.51 -1.14 6.27
CA VAL A 34 -0.13 -1.44 6.68
C VAL A 34 0.33 -2.77 6.12
N LEU A 35 -0.46 -3.84 6.27
CA LEU A 35 -0.11 -5.18 5.77
C LEU A 35 0.04 -5.19 4.25
N THR A 36 -0.85 -4.49 3.55
CA THR A 36 -0.78 -4.35 2.09
C THR A 36 0.49 -3.61 1.66
N MET A 37 0.82 -2.49 2.31
CA MET A 37 2.02 -1.70 2.02
C MET A 37 3.31 -2.42 2.38
N GLN A 38 3.30 -3.21 3.46
CA GLN A 38 4.41 -4.07 3.85
C GLN A 38 4.68 -5.10 2.76
N SER A 39 3.65 -5.81 2.28
CA SER A 39 3.77 -6.79 1.20
C SER A 39 4.29 -6.17 -0.10
N ALA A 40 3.90 -4.93 -0.43
CA ALA A 40 4.48 -4.20 -1.55
C ALA A 40 5.97 -3.88 -1.33
N CYS A 41 6.35 -3.42 -0.15
CA CYS A 41 7.75 -3.10 0.13
C CYS A 41 8.64 -4.36 0.12
N ASP A 42 8.11 -5.49 0.58
CA ASP A 42 8.83 -6.76 0.63
C ASP A 42 9.01 -7.40 -0.76
N SER A 43 8.20 -7.02 -1.75
CA SER A 43 8.35 -7.49 -3.14
C SER A 43 9.42 -6.73 -3.94
N LEU A 44 9.96 -5.64 -3.40
CA LEU A 44 11.08 -4.93 -4.02
C LEU A 44 12.37 -5.75 -3.86
N SER A 45 12.98 -6.14 -4.97
CA SER A 45 14.31 -6.76 -4.96
C SER A 45 15.43 -5.72 -4.74
N GLU A 46 16.55 -6.13 -4.17
CA GLU A 46 17.80 -5.35 -4.18
C GLU A 46 18.74 -5.82 -5.32
N PRO A 47 19.47 -4.92 -6.01
CA PRO A 47 19.36 -3.47 -5.96
C PRO A 47 18.17 -3.02 -6.80
N THR A 48 17.31 -2.21 -6.20
CA THR A 48 16.04 -1.76 -6.75
C THR A 48 16.28 -1.04 -8.08
N SER A 49 15.62 -1.50 -9.14
CA SER A 49 15.76 -0.93 -10.50
C SER A 49 15.67 0.59 -10.48
N THR A 50 16.49 1.27 -11.30
CA THR A 50 16.37 2.72 -11.51
C THR A 50 15.17 3.08 -12.39
N ASN A 51 14.50 2.08 -12.98
CA ASN A 51 13.32 2.26 -13.79
C ASN A 51 12.07 2.36 -12.90
N VAL A 52 11.46 3.55 -12.85
CA VAL A 52 10.24 3.80 -12.08
C VAL A 52 9.07 2.88 -12.44
N SER A 53 8.95 2.50 -13.72
CA SER A 53 7.91 1.55 -14.16
C SER A 53 8.13 0.17 -13.57
N GLU A 54 9.38 -0.27 -13.48
CA GLU A 54 9.70 -1.60 -12.95
C GLU A 54 9.44 -1.64 -11.44
N VAL A 55 9.85 -0.60 -10.73
CA VAL A 55 9.56 -0.42 -9.29
C VAL A 55 8.06 -0.37 -9.04
N ALA A 56 7.31 0.39 -9.84
CA ALA A 56 5.86 0.48 -9.76
C ALA A 56 5.18 -0.88 -9.98
N SER A 57 5.63 -1.65 -10.97
CA SER A 57 5.11 -2.98 -11.25
C SER A 57 5.41 -3.98 -10.12
N GLN A 58 6.61 -3.94 -9.53
CA GLN A 58 6.96 -4.79 -8.39
C GLN A 58 6.10 -4.46 -7.15
N LEU A 59 5.91 -3.17 -6.84
CA LEU A 59 5.03 -2.73 -5.75
C LEU A 59 3.59 -3.16 -5.97
N ALA A 60 3.07 -2.97 -7.19
CA ALA A 60 1.72 -3.37 -7.56
C ALA A 60 1.50 -4.88 -7.36
N ASN A 61 2.45 -5.69 -7.83
CA ASN A 61 2.39 -7.14 -7.66
C ASN A 61 2.48 -7.56 -6.19
N GLY A 62 3.36 -6.94 -5.41
CA GLY A 62 3.50 -7.25 -3.98
C GLY A 62 2.25 -6.92 -3.18
N ALA A 63 1.66 -5.74 -3.39
CA ALA A 63 0.40 -5.39 -2.74
C ALA A 63 -0.80 -6.20 -3.27
N LEU A 64 -0.80 -6.65 -4.54
CA LEU A 64 -1.85 -7.54 -5.05
C LEU A 64 -1.78 -8.93 -4.39
N MET A 65 -0.58 -9.49 -4.25
CA MET A 65 -0.37 -10.83 -3.70
C MET A 65 -0.59 -10.91 -2.19
N GLY A 66 -0.31 -9.83 -1.44
CA GLY A 66 -0.47 -9.79 0.01
C GLY A 66 -1.51 -8.79 0.53
N GLY A 67 -2.31 -8.21 -0.36
CA GLY A 67 -3.36 -7.25 0.01
C GLY A 67 -4.39 -7.86 0.95
N ARG A 68 -4.76 -7.11 1.99
CA ARG A 68 -5.70 -7.55 3.03
C ARG A 68 -6.89 -6.62 3.10
N GLY A 69 -8.09 -7.19 3.22
CA GLY A 69 -9.34 -6.46 3.35
C GLY A 69 -9.68 -5.59 2.13
N ASN A 70 -10.87 -4.98 2.17
CA ASN A 70 -11.32 -4.12 1.08
C ASN A 70 -10.48 -2.84 1.00
N SER A 71 -10.13 -2.25 2.15
CA SER A 71 -9.32 -1.03 2.24
C SER A 71 -7.92 -1.22 1.65
N GLY A 72 -7.27 -2.36 1.87
CA GLY A 72 -6.01 -2.70 1.24
C GLY A 72 -6.11 -2.80 -0.29
N ILE A 73 -7.17 -3.45 -0.79
CA ILE A 73 -7.42 -3.58 -2.25
C ILE A 73 -7.73 -2.22 -2.88
N TYR A 74 -8.53 -1.37 -2.24
CA TYR A 74 -8.81 -0.01 -2.72
C TYR A 74 -7.55 0.86 -2.71
N TYR A 75 -6.79 0.83 -1.62
CA TYR A 75 -5.50 1.52 -1.52
C TYR A 75 -4.54 1.11 -2.64
N LEU A 76 -4.41 -0.19 -2.90
CA LEU A 76 -3.65 -0.74 -4.04
C LEU A 76 -4.14 -0.16 -5.37
N ARG A 77 -5.45 -0.18 -5.65
CA ARG A 77 -6.01 0.29 -6.92
C ARG A 77 -5.66 1.74 -7.20
N TYR A 78 -5.77 2.62 -6.21
CA TYR A 78 -5.42 4.04 -6.38
C TYR A 78 -3.90 4.24 -6.45
N GLY A 79 -3.13 3.61 -5.56
CA GLY A 79 -1.67 3.75 -5.54
C GLY A 79 -1.00 3.25 -6.82
N VAL A 80 -1.43 2.10 -7.35
CA VAL A 80 -0.90 1.55 -8.61
C VAL A 80 -1.31 2.38 -9.81
N ALA A 81 -2.56 2.84 -9.87
CA ALA A 81 -2.99 3.74 -10.95
C ALA A 81 -2.15 5.02 -10.97
N SER A 82 -1.86 5.60 -9.80
CA SER A 82 -0.98 6.78 -9.69
C SER A 82 0.46 6.49 -10.09
N LEU A 83 1.02 5.33 -9.71
CA LEU A 83 2.38 4.95 -10.11
C LEU A 83 2.51 4.62 -11.60
N MET A 84 1.49 3.99 -12.19
CA MET A 84 1.43 3.73 -13.63
C MET A 84 1.20 4.99 -14.46
N ALA A 85 0.60 6.04 -13.89
CA ALA A 85 0.43 7.34 -14.53
C ALA A 85 1.73 8.18 -14.56
N LEU A 86 2.76 7.79 -13.81
CA LEU A 86 4.09 8.43 -13.84
C LEU A 86 4.99 7.90 -14.98
N LYS A 87 4.41 7.20 -15.96
CA LYS A 87 5.14 6.57 -17.08
C LYS A 87 5.58 7.52 -18.20
N ASP A 88 5.41 8.82 -18.02
CA ASP A 88 5.77 9.85 -19.01
C ASP A 88 7.13 10.48 -18.69
#